data_AF-A0ABD2S7H1-F1
#
_entry.id   AF-A0ABD2S7H1-F1
#
_cell.length_a   1.000
_cell.length_b   1.000
_cell.length_c   1.000
_cell.angle_alpha   90.00
_cell.angle_beta   90.00
_cell.angle_gamma   90.00
#
_symmetry.space_group_name_H-M   'P 1'
#
loop_
_entity.id
_entity.type
_entity.pdbx_description
1 polymer ?
#
loop_
_entity_poly.entity_id
_entity_poly.type
_entity_poly.pdbx_seq_one_letter_code
_entity_poly.pdbx_strand_id
1 'polypeptide(L)'
;MFTNSQRQEERTGKYGTPRVKYLQELVTLFQNASAEETKEKIVANLANFAYDPFNFTFLRQLNVIELFLDCLTEPSEKLVEFGIGGICNACADPANAALVTQNDGIPLVIQCLSSPVRNTVNYALGALYYLCNASNKEEILKPEVIDAIKSYAAAGGVSTSFSNLAQAFLDQHVPQLN
;
A
#
# COMPACT_ATOMS: atom_id res chain seq x y z
N MET A 1 -8.00 -13.24 10.51
CA MET A 1 -6.99 -13.93 11.34
C MET A 1 -5.77 -14.20 10.47
N PHE A 2 -4.59 -13.75 10.87
CA PHE A 2 -3.36 -13.93 10.09
C PHE A 2 -2.91 -15.39 10.01
N THR A 3 -2.14 -15.70 8.98
CA THR A 3 -1.61 -17.04 8.72
C THR A 3 -0.32 -17.28 9.51
N ASN A 4 0.06 -18.54 9.67
CA ASN A 4 1.34 -18.97 10.24
C ASN A 4 1.84 -20.21 9.48
N SER A 5 3.05 -20.69 9.81
CA SER A 5 3.67 -21.82 9.10
C SER A 5 2.80 -23.07 9.12
N GLN A 6 2.25 -23.44 10.28
CA GLN A 6 1.37 -24.60 10.41
C GLN A 6 0.15 -24.51 9.49
N ARG A 7 -0.54 -23.36 9.48
CA ARG A 7 -1.71 -23.14 8.61
C ARG A 7 -1.35 -23.14 7.13
N GLN A 8 -0.16 -22.68 6.77
CA GLN A 8 0.29 -22.81 5.39
C GLN A 8 0.48 -24.27 5.02
N GLU A 9 1.18 -25.05 5.84
CA GLU A 9 1.40 -26.48 5.60
C GLU A 9 0.07 -27.24 5.44
N GLU A 10 -0.89 -26.98 6.33
CA GLU A 10 -2.25 -27.54 6.28
C GLU A 10 -2.99 -27.18 4.98
N ARG A 11 -2.86 -25.93 4.51
CA ARG A 11 -3.57 -25.43 3.31
C ARG A 11 -2.90 -25.79 1.99
N THR A 12 -1.57 -25.82 1.97
CA THR A 12 -0.78 -26.22 0.80
C THR A 12 -1.02 -27.70 0.50
N GLY A 13 -1.09 -28.54 1.53
CA GLY A 13 -1.28 -29.98 1.35
C GLY A 13 -0.11 -30.64 0.60
N LYS A 14 -0.24 -31.94 0.32
CA LYS A 14 0.86 -32.78 -0.21
C LYS A 14 1.41 -32.34 -1.57
N TYR A 15 0.59 -31.70 -2.40
CA TYR A 15 0.92 -31.33 -3.77
C TYR A 15 0.83 -29.82 -4.04
N GLY A 16 0.63 -29.00 -3.00
CA GLY A 16 0.52 -27.57 -3.19
C GLY A 16 1.85 -26.89 -3.45
N THR A 17 1.77 -25.74 -4.12
CA THR A 17 2.92 -24.88 -4.34
C THR A 17 3.35 -24.19 -3.03
N PRO A 18 4.64 -24.22 -2.64
CA PRO A 18 5.13 -23.46 -1.50
C PRO A 18 4.83 -21.98 -1.64
N ARG A 19 4.52 -21.29 -0.52
CA ARG A 19 4.08 -19.89 -0.52
C ARG A 19 5.00 -18.96 -1.32
N VAL A 20 6.31 -19.02 -1.05
CA VAL A 20 7.29 -18.17 -1.75
C VAL A 20 7.33 -18.45 -3.26
N LYS A 21 7.19 -19.72 -3.67
CA LYS A 21 7.17 -20.11 -5.08
C LYS A 21 5.91 -19.61 -5.77
N TYR A 22 4.75 -19.68 -5.11
CA TYR A 22 3.50 -19.16 -5.65
C TYR A 22 3.56 -17.63 -5.85
N LEU A 23 4.11 -16.90 -4.86
CA LEU A 23 4.30 -15.45 -5.00
C LEU A 23 5.30 -15.11 -6.13
N GLN A 24 6.38 -15.89 -6.28
CA GLN A 24 7.33 -15.75 -7.38
C GLN A 24 6.65 -15.98 -8.74
N GLU A 25 5.79 -17.00 -8.86
CA GLU A 25 5.02 -17.28 -10.07
C GLU A 25 4.11 -16.08 -10.44
N LEU A 26 3.46 -15.44 -9.46
CA LEU A 26 2.68 -14.22 -9.70
C LEU A 26 3.54 -13.07 -10.23
N VAL A 27 4.70 -12.81 -9.61
CA VAL A 27 5.62 -11.76 -10.09
C VAL A 27 6.09 -12.04 -11.52
N THR A 28 6.46 -13.29 -11.82
CA THR A 28 6.86 -13.69 -13.17
C THR A 28 5.71 -13.56 -14.18
N LEU A 29 4.48 -13.89 -13.79
CA LEU A 29 3.31 -13.69 -14.65
C LEU A 29 3.07 -12.20 -14.92
N PHE A 30 3.25 -11.32 -13.94
CA PHE A 30 3.10 -9.88 -14.12
C PHE A 30 4.12 -9.33 -15.14
N GLN A 31 5.38 -9.72 -14.99
CA GLN A 31 6.47 -9.29 -15.87
C GLN A 31 6.28 -9.73 -17.34
N ASN A 32 5.68 -10.90 -17.54
CA ASN A 32 5.45 -11.46 -18.88
C ASN A 32 4.08 -11.10 -19.48
N ALA A 33 3.18 -10.51 -18.69
CA ALA A 33 1.84 -10.17 -19.16
C ALA A 33 1.88 -8.98 -20.12
N SER A 34 1.30 -9.16 -21.31
CA SER A 34 1.04 -8.06 -22.26
C SER A 34 -0.32 -7.40 -22.05
N ALA A 35 -1.31 -8.17 -21.57
CA ALA A 35 -2.66 -7.68 -21.32
C ALA A 35 -2.73 -6.94 -19.97
N GLU A 36 -3.21 -5.70 -20.00
CA GLU A 36 -3.38 -4.85 -18.80
C GLU A 36 -4.29 -5.51 -17.76
N GLU A 37 -5.43 -6.08 -18.17
CA GLU A 37 -6.37 -6.77 -17.26
C GLU A 37 -5.69 -7.91 -16.48
N THR A 38 -4.73 -8.61 -17.10
CA THR A 38 -3.96 -9.67 -16.42
C THR A 38 -3.03 -9.07 -15.37
N LYS A 39 -2.36 -7.96 -15.69
CA LYS A 39 -1.52 -7.24 -14.72
C LYS A 39 -2.35 -6.76 -13.53
N GLU A 40 -3.50 -6.14 -13.79
CA GLU A 40 -4.44 -5.66 -12.75
C GLU A 40 -4.83 -6.77 -11.78
N LYS A 41 -5.23 -7.94 -12.30
CA LYS A 41 -5.61 -9.10 -11.48
C LYS A 41 -4.44 -9.61 -10.62
N ILE A 42 -3.23 -9.60 -11.17
CA ILE A 42 -2.05 -10.06 -10.45
C ILE A 42 -1.68 -9.08 -9.33
N VAL A 43 -1.66 -7.77 -9.59
CA VAL A 43 -1.37 -6.75 -8.57
C VAL A 43 -2.41 -6.78 -7.46
N ALA A 44 -3.70 -6.91 -7.80
CA ALA A 44 -4.76 -7.07 -6.82
C ALA A 44 -4.52 -8.31 -5.92
N ASN A 45 -4.06 -9.41 -6.49
CA ASN A 45 -3.75 -10.63 -5.74
C ASN A 45 -2.55 -10.43 -4.80
N LEU A 46 -1.46 -9.82 -5.31
CA LEU A 46 -0.30 -9.46 -4.49
C LEU A 46 -0.67 -8.50 -3.36
N ALA A 47 -1.51 -7.50 -3.61
CA ALA A 47 -2.00 -6.55 -2.61
C ALA A 47 -2.82 -7.24 -1.51
N ASN A 48 -3.61 -8.26 -1.84
CA ASN A 48 -4.30 -9.09 -0.86
C ASN A 48 -3.34 -9.92 -0.01
N PHE A 49 -2.25 -10.45 -0.57
CA PHE A 49 -1.21 -11.12 0.21
C PHE A 49 -0.47 -10.17 1.15
N ALA A 50 -0.30 -8.91 0.75
CA ALA A 50 0.29 -7.86 1.56
C ALA A 50 -0.55 -7.48 2.79
N TYR A 51 -1.76 -8.00 2.95
CA TYR A 51 -2.55 -7.80 4.19
C TYR A 51 -2.06 -8.68 5.36
N ASP A 52 -1.39 -9.80 5.08
CA ASP A 52 -0.99 -10.78 6.09
C ASP A 52 0.53 -10.72 6.34
N PRO A 53 0.99 -10.34 7.56
CA PRO A 53 2.41 -10.21 7.90
C PRO A 53 3.25 -11.44 7.64
N PHE A 54 2.63 -12.63 7.61
CA PHE A 54 3.30 -13.86 7.23
C PHE A 54 4.01 -13.76 5.86
N ASN A 55 3.48 -12.95 4.94
CA ASN A 55 4.04 -12.84 3.59
C ASN A 55 5.14 -11.78 3.47
N PHE A 56 5.34 -10.89 4.44
CA PHE A 56 6.18 -9.70 4.28
C PHE A 56 7.62 -10.01 3.88
N THR A 57 8.25 -11.01 4.50
CA THR A 57 9.62 -11.41 4.13
C THR A 57 9.68 -11.94 2.70
N PHE A 58 8.67 -12.68 2.23
CA PHE A 58 8.61 -13.15 0.84
C PHE A 58 8.37 -11.99 -0.13
N LEU A 59 7.49 -11.06 0.21
CA LEU A 59 7.20 -9.89 -0.63
C LEU A 59 8.45 -9.01 -0.82
N ARG A 60 9.24 -8.80 0.25
CA ARG A 60 10.54 -8.12 0.16
C ARG A 60 11.55 -8.89 -0.67
N GLN A 61 11.70 -10.19 -0.45
CA GLN A 61 12.61 -11.04 -1.22
C GLN A 61 12.32 -10.99 -2.72
N LEU A 62 11.05 -10.81 -3.09
CA LEU A 62 10.55 -10.81 -4.47
C LEU A 62 10.40 -9.40 -5.06
N ASN A 63 10.88 -8.35 -4.36
CA ASN A 63 10.77 -6.95 -4.76
C ASN A 63 9.33 -6.50 -5.08
N VAL A 64 8.35 -7.00 -4.33
CA VAL A 64 6.94 -6.68 -4.57
C VAL A 64 6.59 -5.27 -4.10
N ILE A 65 7.35 -4.71 -3.15
CA ILE A 65 7.14 -3.33 -2.69
C ILE A 65 7.48 -2.34 -3.81
N GLU A 66 8.61 -2.57 -4.49
CA GLU A 66 9.05 -1.85 -5.67
C GLU A 66 8.06 -2.03 -6.83
N LEU A 67 7.57 -3.25 -7.05
CA LEU A 67 6.51 -3.51 -8.05
C LEU A 67 5.24 -2.68 -7.78
N PHE A 68 4.83 -2.54 -6.51
CA PHE A 68 3.70 -1.66 -6.18
C PHE A 68 3.98 -0.19 -6.45
N LEU A 69 5.21 0.28 -6.23
CA LEU A 69 5.63 1.65 -6.56
C LEU A 69 5.61 1.90 -8.07
N ASP A 70 6.12 0.95 -8.86
CA ASP A 70 6.06 1.02 -10.32
C ASP A 70 4.60 1.18 -10.80
N CYS A 71 3.66 0.45 -10.18
CA CYS A 71 2.23 0.55 -10.49
C CYS A 71 1.63 1.93 -10.24
N LEU A 72 2.18 2.75 -9.33
CA LEU A 72 1.70 4.12 -9.09
C LEU A 72 2.02 5.08 -10.24
N THR A 73 2.95 4.69 -11.12
CA THR A 73 3.37 5.48 -12.28
C THR A 73 2.70 5.06 -13.58
N GLU A 74 1.94 3.96 -13.55
CA GLU A 74 1.23 3.43 -14.71
C GLU A 74 -0.02 4.28 -15.03
N PRO A 75 -0.42 4.36 -16.31
CA PRO A 75 -1.62 5.11 -16.69
C PRO A 75 -2.93 4.45 -16.26
N SER A 76 -2.91 3.14 -15.97
CA SER A 76 -4.11 2.41 -15.53
C SER A 76 -4.48 2.77 -14.10
N GLU A 77 -5.65 3.39 -13.93
CA GLU A 77 -6.19 3.75 -12.62
C GLU A 77 -6.31 2.56 -11.66
N LYS A 78 -6.57 1.35 -12.19
CA LYS A 78 -6.65 0.13 -11.39
C LYS A 78 -5.29 -0.36 -10.93
N LEU A 79 -4.25 -0.27 -11.78
CA LEU A 79 -2.89 -0.59 -11.36
C LEU A 79 -2.45 0.36 -10.24
N VAL A 80 -2.75 1.66 -10.37
CA VAL A 80 -2.50 2.64 -9.31
C VAL A 80 -3.27 2.27 -8.05
N GLU A 81 -4.58 2.02 -8.14
CA GLU A 81 -5.44 1.65 -7.00
C GLU A 81 -4.91 0.41 -6.25
N PHE A 82 -4.59 -0.67 -6.97
CA PHE A 82 -4.11 -1.89 -6.35
C PHE A 82 -2.67 -1.76 -5.86
N GLY A 83 -1.82 -0.99 -6.54
CA GLY A 83 -0.47 -0.67 -6.09
C GLY A 83 -0.48 0.06 -4.75
N ILE A 84 -1.25 1.15 -4.63
CA ILE A 84 -1.33 1.89 -3.37
C ILE A 84 -2.02 1.07 -2.27
N GLY A 85 -3.00 0.23 -2.64
CA GLY A 85 -3.62 -0.72 -1.70
C GLY A 85 -2.60 -1.72 -1.14
N GLY A 86 -1.72 -2.26 -2.00
CA GLY A 86 -0.62 -3.13 -1.59
C GLY A 86 0.36 -2.45 -0.65
N ILE A 87 0.75 -1.20 -0.95
CA ILE A 87 1.61 -0.36 -0.11
C ILE A 87 0.95 -0.10 1.24
N CYS A 88 -0.31 0.33 1.26
CA CYS A 88 -1.08 0.59 2.48
C CYS A 88 -1.13 -0.65 3.38
N ASN A 89 -1.38 -1.82 2.80
CA ASN A 89 -1.43 -3.08 3.55
C ASN A 89 -0.04 -3.49 4.10
N ALA A 90 1.03 -3.27 3.33
CA ALA A 90 2.38 -3.68 3.69
C ALA A 90 3.05 -2.75 4.72
N CYS A 91 2.76 -1.44 4.70
CA CYS A 91 3.50 -0.43 5.47
C CYS A 91 3.23 -0.44 6.96
N ALA A 92 2.26 -1.22 7.45
CA ALA A 92 2.14 -1.51 8.89
C ALA A 92 3.42 -2.17 9.46
N ASP A 93 4.25 -2.80 8.62
CA ASP A 93 5.59 -3.28 8.97
C ASP A 93 6.64 -2.20 8.67
N PRO A 94 7.44 -1.77 9.67
CA PRO A 94 8.44 -0.72 9.48
C PRO A 94 9.50 -1.04 8.42
N ALA A 95 9.84 -2.31 8.20
CA ALA A 95 10.81 -2.67 7.16
C ALA A 95 10.25 -2.45 5.74
N ASN A 96 8.95 -2.69 5.53
CA ASN A 96 8.30 -2.37 4.26
C ASN A 96 8.17 -0.85 4.08
N ALA A 97 7.79 -0.11 5.13
CA ALA A 97 7.72 1.35 5.10
C ALA A 97 9.09 2.00 4.78
N ALA A 98 10.18 1.41 5.30
CA ALA A 98 11.54 1.84 4.99
C ALA A 98 11.88 1.63 3.51
N LEU A 99 11.49 0.49 2.90
CA LEU A 99 11.70 0.25 1.47
C LEU A 99 10.93 1.26 0.60
N VAL A 100 9.69 1.60 0.96
CA VAL A 100 8.93 2.65 0.26
C VAL A 100 9.67 3.99 0.30
N THR A 101 10.20 4.36 1.48
CA THR A 101 10.96 5.61 1.64
C THR A 101 12.28 5.58 0.87
N GLN A 102 13.00 4.46 0.87
CA GLN A 102 14.29 4.30 0.18
C GLN A 102 14.18 4.32 -1.36
N ASN A 103 13.01 3.97 -1.90
CA ASN A 103 12.74 3.97 -3.33
C ASN A 103 11.92 5.20 -3.76
N ASP A 104 12.08 6.34 -3.09
CA ASP A 104 11.43 7.62 -3.42
C ASP A 104 9.89 7.52 -3.56
N GLY A 105 9.26 6.64 -2.78
CA GLY A 105 7.83 6.34 -2.89
C GLY A 105 6.90 7.38 -2.26
N ILE A 106 7.41 8.24 -1.38
CA ILE A 106 6.59 9.22 -0.65
C ILE A 106 5.89 10.21 -1.60
N PRO A 107 6.58 10.86 -2.56
CA PRO A 107 5.93 11.70 -3.56
C PRO A 107 4.81 10.99 -4.33
N LEU A 108 5.01 9.72 -4.69
CA LEU A 108 4.03 8.92 -5.42
C LEU A 108 2.78 8.65 -4.58
N VAL A 109 2.96 8.34 -3.29
CA VAL A 109 1.85 8.16 -2.35
C VAL A 109 1.09 9.48 -2.12
N ILE A 110 1.80 10.61 -1.98
CA ILE A 110 1.17 11.93 -1.83
C ILE A 110 0.35 12.28 -3.08
N GLN A 111 0.88 12.03 -4.28
CA GLN A 111 0.16 12.27 -5.53
C GLN A 111 -1.17 11.51 -5.60
N CYS A 112 -1.23 10.31 -5.02
CA CYS A 112 -2.46 9.50 -4.96
C CYS A 112 -3.59 10.17 -4.18
N LEU A 113 -3.31 11.16 -3.31
CA LEU A 113 -4.36 11.95 -2.65
C LEU A 113 -5.22 12.71 -3.67
N SER A 114 -4.67 13.14 -4.80
CA SER A 114 -5.40 13.88 -5.83
C SER A 114 -6.15 12.98 -6.83
N SER A 115 -6.18 11.66 -6.59
CA SER A 115 -6.81 10.71 -7.51
C SER A 115 -8.34 10.90 -7.59
N PRO A 116 -8.96 10.76 -8.77
CA PRO A 116 -10.41 10.69 -8.88
C PRO A 116 -10.99 9.38 -8.32
N VAL A 117 -10.15 8.35 -8.15
CA VAL A 117 -10.56 7.04 -7.62
C VAL A 117 -10.57 7.07 -6.10
N ARG A 118 -11.77 6.93 -5.52
CA ARG A 118 -11.96 7.04 -4.06
C ARG A 118 -11.10 6.06 -3.27
N ASN A 119 -10.94 4.84 -3.75
CA ASN A 119 -10.14 3.82 -3.05
C ASN A 119 -8.66 4.19 -3.04
N THR A 120 -8.12 4.72 -4.14
CA THR A 120 -6.75 5.21 -4.23
C THR A 120 -6.47 6.27 -3.16
N VAL A 121 -7.38 7.23 -2.98
CA VAL A 121 -7.26 8.26 -1.93
C VAL A 121 -7.32 7.65 -0.53
N ASN A 122 -8.24 6.70 -0.27
CA ASN A 122 -8.33 6.02 1.03
C ASN A 122 -7.01 5.29 1.36
N TYR A 123 -6.48 4.52 0.41
CA TYR A 123 -5.24 3.79 0.61
C TYR A 123 -4.04 4.73 0.75
N ALA A 124 -4.00 5.87 0.04
CA ALA A 124 -2.97 6.87 0.22
C ALA A 124 -2.98 7.46 1.63
N LEU A 125 -4.15 7.85 2.16
CA LEU A 125 -4.29 8.32 3.55
C LEU A 125 -3.81 7.27 4.55
N GLY A 126 -4.22 6.00 4.36
CA GLY A 126 -3.79 4.89 5.21
C GLY A 126 -2.29 4.60 5.11
N ALA A 127 -1.70 4.65 3.91
CA ALA A 127 -0.27 4.47 3.72
C ALA A 127 0.53 5.59 4.38
N LEU A 128 0.12 6.86 4.22
CA LEU A 128 0.76 8.01 4.86
C LEU A 128 0.74 7.92 6.38
N TYR A 129 -0.34 7.38 6.96
CA TYR A 129 -0.42 7.13 8.41
C TYR A 129 0.72 6.24 8.91
N TYR A 130 1.06 5.18 8.18
CA TYR A 130 2.15 4.28 8.54
C TYR A 130 3.53 4.78 8.11
N LEU A 131 3.62 5.48 6.98
CA LEU A 131 4.88 5.96 6.44
C LEU A 131 5.45 7.13 7.25
N CYS A 132 4.61 8.02 7.76
CA CYS A 132 5.04 9.21 8.49
C CYS A 132 5.79 8.84 9.77
N ASN A 133 7.08 9.19 9.81
CA ASN A 133 7.96 8.95 10.95
C ASN A 133 9.05 10.04 11.04
N ALA A 134 9.92 9.95 12.05
CA ALA A 134 10.94 10.97 12.31
C ALA A 134 11.88 11.25 11.12
N SER A 135 12.13 10.26 10.26
CA SER A 135 13.06 10.36 9.12
C SER A 135 12.45 11.02 7.88
N ASN A 136 11.12 11.04 7.75
CA ASN A 136 10.45 11.52 6.53
C ASN A 136 9.29 12.50 6.79
N LYS A 137 9.04 12.84 8.06
CA LYS A 137 8.00 13.81 8.45
C LYS A 137 8.12 15.17 7.77
N GLU A 138 9.32 15.64 7.45
CA GLU A 138 9.50 16.94 6.80
C GLU A 138 8.94 16.96 5.38
N GLU A 139 8.93 15.81 4.71
CA GLU A 139 8.34 15.66 3.39
C GLU A 139 6.83 15.44 3.45
N ILE A 140 6.38 14.58 4.37
CA ILE A 140 4.96 14.21 4.50
C ILE A 140 4.13 15.32 5.16
N LEU A 141 4.70 16.10 6.09
CA LEU A 141 3.99 17.16 6.81
C LEU A 141 4.15 18.55 6.17
N LYS A 142 4.47 18.62 4.87
CA LYS A 142 4.47 19.89 4.14
C LYS A 142 3.07 20.54 4.19
N PRO A 143 2.98 21.88 4.25
CA PRO A 143 1.71 22.59 4.40
C PRO A 143 0.64 22.14 3.40
N GLU A 144 0.99 22.00 2.12
CA GLU A 144 0.07 21.59 1.07
C GLU A 144 -0.50 20.17 1.27
N VAL A 145 0.29 19.25 1.82
CA VAL A 145 -0.15 17.87 2.12
C VAL A 145 -1.08 17.88 3.33
N ILE A 146 -0.72 18.64 4.37
CA ILE A 146 -1.55 18.80 5.56
C ILE A 146 -2.90 19.42 5.23
N ASP A 147 -2.93 20.44 4.37
CA ASP A 147 -4.17 21.11 3.96
C ASP A 147 -5.07 20.18 3.13
N ALA A 148 -4.48 19.34 2.27
CA ALA A 148 -5.22 18.28 1.59
C ALA A 148 -5.84 17.28 2.59
N ILE A 149 -5.05 16.79 3.56
CA ILE A 149 -5.53 15.84 4.58
C ILE A 149 -6.62 16.48 5.46
N LYS A 150 -6.48 17.73 5.89
CA LYS A 150 -7.52 18.47 6.63
C LYS A 150 -8.82 18.60 5.82
N SER A 151 -8.72 18.80 4.51
CA SER A 151 -9.89 18.86 3.63
C SER A 151 -10.62 17.51 3.60
N TYR A 152 -9.90 16.39 3.57
CA TYR A 152 -10.50 15.06 3.71
C TYR A 152 -11.11 14.81 5.09
N ALA A 153 -10.46 15.27 6.17
CA ALA A 153 -10.97 15.18 7.53
C ALA A 153 -12.33 15.90 7.65
N ALA A 154 -12.48 17.07 7.04
CA ALA A 154 -13.72 17.85 7.01
C ALA A 154 -14.80 17.29 6.06
N ALA A 155 -14.45 16.40 5.13
CA ALA A 155 -15.35 15.84 4.11
C ALA A 155 -16.24 14.68 4.60
N GLY A 156 -16.57 14.63 5.90
CA GLY A 156 -17.35 13.54 6.51
C GLY A 156 -18.74 13.32 5.89
N GLY A 157 -19.35 14.36 5.33
CA GLY A 157 -20.61 14.26 4.58
C GLY A 157 -20.49 13.60 3.20
N VAL A 158 -19.28 13.48 2.64
CA VAL A 158 -19.00 12.89 1.33
C VAL A 158 -18.46 11.46 1.47
N SER A 159 -17.55 11.25 2.43
CA SER A 159 -16.99 9.93 2.71
C SER A 159 -16.53 9.84 4.16
N THR A 160 -17.24 9.06 4.96
CA THR A 160 -16.86 8.78 6.35
C THR A 160 -15.48 8.10 6.42
N SER A 161 -15.13 7.28 5.43
CA SER A 161 -13.81 6.64 5.39
C SER A 161 -12.67 7.65 5.25
N PHE A 162 -12.82 8.66 4.38
CA PHE A 162 -11.82 9.72 4.20
C PHE A 162 -11.66 10.50 5.49
N SER A 163 -12.78 10.92 6.08
CA SER A 163 -12.78 11.71 7.30
C SER A 163 -12.08 10.97 8.44
N ASN A 164 -12.40 9.70 8.66
CA ASN A 164 -11.80 8.90 9.73
C ASN A 164 -10.29 8.67 9.53
N LEU A 165 -9.86 8.29 8.31
CA LEU A 165 -8.44 8.04 8.04
C LEU A 165 -7.61 9.32 8.11
N ALA A 166 -8.12 10.41 7.54
CA ALA A 166 -7.46 11.71 7.60
C ALA A 166 -7.37 12.23 9.03
N GLN A 167 -8.45 12.11 9.83
CA GLN A 167 -8.43 12.51 11.23
C GLN A 167 -7.44 11.68 12.03
N ALA A 168 -7.40 10.36 11.82
CA ALA A 168 -6.43 9.49 12.48
C ALA A 168 -4.98 9.86 12.14
N PHE A 169 -4.70 10.24 10.89
CA PHE A 169 -3.39 10.78 10.50
C PHE A 169 -3.06 12.06 11.26
N LEU A 170 -3.97 13.03 11.29
CA LEU A 170 -3.76 14.32 11.94
C LEU A 170 -3.53 14.14 13.45
N ASP A 171 -4.35 13.34 14.11
CA ASP A 171 -4.25 13.09 15.55
C ASP A 171 -2.91 12.43 15.94
N GLN A 172 -2.39 11.56 15.07
CA GLN A 172 -1.14 10.85 15.31
C GLN A 172 0.10 11.70 15.04
N HIS A 173 0.09 12.49 13.96
CA HIS A 173 1.32 13.07 13.39
C HIS A 173 1.39 14.59 13.45
N VAL A 174 0.27 15.28 13.63
CA VAL A 174 0.21 16.74 13.70
C VAL A 174 -0.03 17.17 15.13
N PRO A 175 0.95 17.78 15.81
CA PRO A 175 0.75 18.31 17.15
C PRO A 175 -0.40 19.31 17.15
N GLN A 176 -1.39 19.12 18.03
CA GLN A 176 -2.39 20.15 18.26
C GLN A 176 -1.68 21.34 18.91
N LEU A 177 -1.66 22.48 18.20
CA LEU A 177 -1.23 23.74 18.77
C LEU A 177 -2.28 24.14 19.81
N ASN A 178 -1.93 23.98 21.09
CA ASN A 178 -2.66 24.57 22.21
C ASN A 178 -2.52 26.09 22.21
#